data_AF-A0A3M1S6F1-F1
#
_entry.id   AF-A0A3M1S6F1-F1
#
_cell.length_a   1.000
_cell.length_b   1.000
_cell.length_c   1.000
_cell.angle_alpha   90.00
_cell.angle_beta   90.00
_cell.angle_gamma   90.00
#
_symmetry.space_group_name_H-M   'P 1'
#
loop_
_entity.id
_entity.type
_entity.pdbx_description
1 polymer ?
#
loop_
_entity_poly.entity_id
_entity_poly.type
_entity_poly.pdbx_seq_one_letter_code
_entity_poly.pdbx_strand_id
1 'polypeptide(L)'
;LMKRGFPMAFTVDGPKGPRYVAKMGPCLLAKKTGNPMLPFLIEVARFWEIKSWDLLQIPKPFSAAKLIFAPAIYVPANADENVLKEKRNELQDSLDKLVKAGEKWRRERICHE
;
A
#
# COMPACT_ATOMS: atom_id res chain seq x y z
N LEU A 1 -16.98 -9.90 -7.23
CA LEU A 1 -16.54 -9.77 -5.82
C LEU A 1 -16.71 -8.34 -5.32
N MET A 2 -15.98 -7.36 -5.87
CA MET A 2 -16.11 -5.95 -5.46
C MET A 2 -17.53 -5.36 -5.59
N LYS A 3 -18.22 -5.62 -6.71
CA LYS A 3 -19.63 -5.21 -6.90
C LYS A 3 -20.61 -5.88 -5.91
N ARG A 4 -20.20 -6.98 -5.27
CA ARG A 4 -20.98 -7.70 -4.25
C ARG A 4 -20.59 -7.25 -2.82
N GLY A 5 -19.79 -6.18 -2.68
CA GLY A 5 -19.38 -5.63 -1.38
C GLY A 5 -18.17 -6.31 -0.73
N PHE A 6 -17.52 -7.28 -1.39
CA PHE A 6 -16.35 -7.93 -0.81
C PHE A 6 -15.10 -7.03 -0.92
N PRO A 7 -14.34 -6.83 0.17
CA PRO A 7 -13.08 -6.11 0.12
C PRO A 7 -12.05 -6.91 -0.69
N MET A 8 -11.17 -6.20 -1.39
CA MET A 8 -10.08 -6.77 -2.17
C MET A 8 -8.79 -6.04 -1.83
N ALA A 9 -7.70 -6.79 -1.70
CA ALA A 9 -6.36 -6.26 -1.47
C ALA A 9 -5.42 -6.73 -2.56
N PHE A 10 -4.53 -5.85 -3.01
CA PHE A 10 -3.51 -6.14 -3.99
C PHE A 10 -2.36 -5.13 -3.83
N THR A 11 -1.16 -5.53 -4.25
CA THR A 11 -0.01 -4.62 -4.29
C THR A 11 -0.15 -3.64 -5.45
N VAL A 12 0.14 -2.37 -5.22
CA VAL A 12 -0.15 -1.29 -6.18
C VAL A 12 0.96 -1.05 -7.21
N ASP A 13 2.14 -1.64 -6.99
CA ASP A 13 3.35 -1.54 -7.81
C ASP A 13 3.38 -2.58 -8.95
N GLY A 14 2.68 -3.69 -8.78
CA GLY A 14 2.45 -4.71 -9.81
C GLY A 14 3.68 -5.56 -10.15
N PRO A 15 3.54 -6.63 -10.94
CA PRO A 15 4.54 -7.70 -11.07
C PRO A 15 5.86 -7.31 -11.76
N LYS A 16 5.93 -6.11 -12.36
CA LYS A 16 7.08 -5.64 -13.16
C LYS A 16 7.77 -4.39 -12.58
N GLY A 17 7.35 -3.91 -11.41
CA GLY A 17 7.96 -2.76 -10.72
C GLY A 17 7.68 -1.38 -11.35
N PRO A 18 8.39 -0.32 -10.90
CA PRO A 18 9.36 -0.30 -9.80
C PRO A 18 8.70 -0.40 -8.42
N ARG A 19 9.43 -0.97 -7.45
CA ARG A 19 9.02 -1.08 -6.04
C ARG A 19 8.57 0.29 -5.52
N TYR A 20 7.52 0.29 -4.71
CA TYR A 20 6.96 1.50 -4.10
C TYR A 20 6.46 2.56 -5.10
N VAL A 21 6.16 2.19 -6.35
CA VAL A 21 5.57 3.13 -7.31
C VAL A 21 4.15 2.72 -7.65
N ALA A 22 3.18 3.47 -7.13
CA ALA A 22 1.76 3.25 -7.36
C ALA A 22 1.38 3.44 -8.84
N LYS A 23 0.74 2.43 -9.42
CA LYS A 23 0.21 2.45 -10.79
C LYS A 23 -1.18 3.12 -10.86
N MET A 24 -1.65 3.36 -12.08
CA MET A 24 -2.99 3.93 -12.33
C MET A 24 -4.15 2.94 -12.09
N GLY A 25 -3.86 1.63 -12.13
CA GLY A 25 -4.85 0.55 -11.98
C GLY A 25 -5.79 0.72 -10.76
N PRO A 26 -5.26 0.92 -9.53
CA PRO A 26 -6.07 1.18 -8.35
C PRO A 26 -7.07 2.33 -8.53
N CYS A 27 -6.62 3.47 -9.06
CA CYS A 27 -7.47 4.66 -9.25
C CYS A 27 -8.57 4.42 -10.29
N LEU A 28 -8.24 3.74 -11.39
CA LEU A 28 -9.21 3.37 -12.42
C LEU A 28 -10.25 2.37 -11.90
N LEU A 29 -9.83 1.44 -11.05
CA LEU A 29 -10.71 0.47 -10.43
C LEU A 29 -11.64 1.14 -9.42
N ALA A 30 -11.12 2.05 -8.60
CA ALA A 30 -11.92 2.87 -7.67
C ALA A 30 -12.97 3.70 -8.44
N LYS A 31 -12.57 4.40 -9.51
CA LYS A 31 -13.49 5.13 -10.40
C LYS A 31 -14.60 4.24 -10.96
N LYS A 32 -14.24 3.06 -11.50
CA LYS A 32 -15.19 2.14 -12.15
C LYS A 32 -16.14 1.45 -11.17
N THR A 33 -15.71 1.26 -9.92
CA THR A 33 -16.48 0.51 -8.92
C THR A 33 -17.20 1.41 -7.93
N GLY A 34 -16.79 2.67 -7.79
CA GLY A 34 -17.26 3.59 -6.74
C GLY A 34 -16.70 3.27 -5.36
N ASN A 35 -15.89 2.21 -5.22
CA ASN A 35 -15.31 1.82 -3.94
C ASN A 35 -14.08 2.66 -3.61
N PRO A 36 -13.88 3.06 -2.34
CA PRO A 36 -12.68 3.77 -1.93
C PRO A 36 -11.44 2.88 -1.98
N MET A 37 -10.29 3.51 -2.17
CA MET A 37 -8.99 2.88 -1.94
C MET A 37 -8.63 3.04 -0.47
N LEU A 38 -8.23 1.97 0.21
CA LEU A 38 -7.76 2.01 1.60
C LEU A 38 -6.28 1.62 1.64
N PRO A 39 -5.34 2.59 1.64
CA PRO A 39 -3.92 2.29 1.68
C PRO A 39 -3.54 1.71 3.04
N PHE A 40 -2.76 0.64 3.04
CA PHE A 40 -2.23 0.04 4.26
C PHE A 40 -0.82 -0.49 4.04
N LEU A 41 -0.07 -0.62 5.14
CA LEU A 41 1.25 -1.23 5.20
C LEU A 41 1.26 -2.30 6.28
N ILE A 42 1.90 -3.42 5.97
CA ILE A 42 2.31 -4.42 6.97
C ILE A 42 3.82 -4.26 7.15
N GLU A 43 4.23 -3.88 8.35
CA GLU A 43 5.64 -3.76 8.72
C GLU A 43 6.00 -4.86 9.71
N VAL A 44 7.21 -5.43 9.58
CA VAL A 44 7.64 -6.60 10.36
C VAL A 44 8.96 -6.33 11.06
N ALA A 45 9.06 -6.68 12.35
CA ALA A 45 10.22 -6.34 13.16
C ALA A 45 11.49 -7.07 12.71
N ARG A 46 11.36 -8.38 12.47
CA ARG A 46 12.43 -9.29 12.05
C ARG A 46 11.98 -10.06 10.81
N PHE A 47 12.75 -9.98 9.74
CA PHE A 47 12.45 -10.66 8.48
C PHE A 47 13.72 -11.17 7.80
N TRP A 48 13.55 -12.11 6.88
CA TRP A 48 14.52 -12.39 5.83
C TRP A 48 14.13 -11.59 4.60
N GLU A 49 15.12 -11.02 3.91
CA GLU A 49 14.91 -10.35 2.64
C GLU A 49 15.39 -11.27 1.52
N ILE A 50 14.54 -11.49 0.52
CA ILE A 50 14.91 -12.19 -0.70
C ILE A 50 15.46 -11.16 -1.68
N LYS A 51 16.56 -11.50 -2.36
CA LYS A 51 17.15 -10.69 -3.45
C LYS A 51 16.33 -10.80 -4.73
N SER A 52 15.06 -10.41 -4.67
CA SER A 52 14.14 -10.25 -5.80
C SER A 52 14.02 -8.77 -6.17
N TRP A 53 13.41 -8.47 -7.32
CA TRP A 53 13.26 -7.10 -7.81
C TRP A 53 12.44 -6.20 -6.86
N ASP A 54 11.59 -6.79 -6.03
CA ASP A 54 10.72 -6.14 -5.03
C ASP A 54 11.28 -6.21 -3.60
N LEU A 55 12.41 -6.90 -3.38
CA LEU A 55 13.01 -7.14 -2.07
C LEU A 55 11.99 -7.71 -1.06
N LEU A 56 11.39 -8.84 -1.44
CA LEU A 56 10.33 -9.48 -0.66
C LEU A 56 10.81 -9.81 0.76
N GLN A 57 10.04 -9.35 1.75
CA GLN A 57 10.30 -9.58 3.16
C GLN A 57 9.47 -10.77 3.65
N ILE A 58 10.16 -11.80 4.14
CA ILE A 58 9.55 -12.96 4.79
C ILE A 58 9.70 -12.79 6.31
N PRO A 59 8.60 -12.63 7.07
CA PRO A 59 8.67 -12.51 8.52
C PRO A 59 9.31 -13.75 9.14
N LYS A 60 10.26 -13.55 10.07
CA LYS A 60 10.80 -14.67 10.86
C LYS A 60 9.70 -15.20 11.80
N PRO A 61 9.73 -16.49 12.18
CA PRO A 61 8.85 -17.00 13.22
C PRO A 61 8.88 -16.14 14.48
N PHE A 62 7.70 -15.88 15.07
CA PHE A 62 7.53 -15.04 16.27
C PHE A 62 8.01 -13.59 16.11
N SER A 63 8.08 -13.09 14.87
CA SER A 63 8.32 -11.68 14.60
C SER A 63 7.03 -10.88 14.84
N ALA A 64 7.15 -9.75 15.53
CA ALA A 64 6.03 -8.83 15.65
C ALA A 64 5.76 -8.17 14.29
N ALA A 65 4.48 -8.01 13.96
CA ALA A 65 4.03 -7.27 12.79
C ALA A 65 3.11 -6.12 13.21
N LYS A 66 3.15 -5.02 12.47
CA LYS A 66 2.27 -3.87 12.65
C LYS A 66 1.55 -3.58 11.34
N LEU A 67 0.23 -3.60 11.41
CA LEU A 67 -0.64 -3.18 10.33
C LEU A 67 -1.00 -1.70 10.53
N ILE A 68 -0.67 -0.86 9.55
CA ILE A 68 -0.89 0.58 9.59
C ILE A 68 -1.80 0.94 8.43
N PHE A 69 -2.93 1.59 8.74
CA PHE A 69 -3.86 2.10 7.73
C PHE A 69 -3.70 3.60 7.56
N ALA A 70 -3.88 4.07 6.34
CA ALA A 70 -4.09 5.48 6.05
C ALA A 70 -5.58 5.77 5.83
N PRO A 71 -5.99 7.05 5.81
CA PRO A 71 -7.34 7.44 5.45
C PRO A 71 -7.74 6.91 4.06
N ALA A 72 -9.03 6.63 3.89
CA ALA A 72 -9.58 6.18 2.62
C ALA A 72 -9.52 7.29 1.56
N ILE A 73 -9.14 6.92 0.33
CA ILE A 73 -9.06 7.81 -0.83
C ILE A 73 -10.23 7.51 -1.76
N TYR A 74 -11.04 8.53 -2.04
CA TYR A 74 -12.20 8.44 -2.92
C TYR A 74 -11.87 8.99 -4.29
N VAL A 75 -12.31 8.28 -5.33
CA VAL A 75 -12.17 8.70 -6.73
C VAL A 75 -13.55 9.02 -7.29
N PRO A 76 -13.80 10.26 -7.74
CA PRO A 76 -15.09 10.63 -8.36
C PRO A 76 -15.37 9.79 -9.61
N ALA A 77 -16.65 9.43 -9.83
CA ALA A 77 -17.06 8.67 -11.00
C ALA A 77 -16.81 9.42 -12.33
N ASN A 78 -16.87 10.75 -12.29
CA ASN A 78 -16.60 11.66 -13.40
C ASN A 78 -15.14 12.14 -13.48
N ALA A 79 -14.22 11.57 -12.69
CA ALA A 79 -12.81 11.97 -12.69
C ALA A 79 -12.20 11.90 -14.10
N ASP A 80 -11.65 13.01 -14.57
CA ASP A 80 -10.89 13.07 -15.82
C ASP A 80 -9.44 12.57 -15.61
N GLU A 81 -8.59 12.66 -16.64
CA GLU A 81 -7.20 12.22 -16.55
C GLU A 81 -6.38 13.00 -15.52
N ASN A 82 -6.67 14.28 -15.32
CA ASN A 82 -5.93 15.11 -14.37
C ASN A 82 -6.31 14.73 -12.94
N VAL A 83 -7.61 14.61 -12.65
CA VAL A 83 -8.10 14.12 -11.35
C VAL A 83 -7.57 12.72 -11.06
N LEU A 84 -7.50 11.83 -12.05
CA LEU A 84 -6.95 10.50 -11.86
C LEU A 84 -5.44 10.54 -11.52
N LYS A 85 -4.66 11.42 -12.16
CA LYS A 85 -3.23 11.62 -11.84
C LYS A 85 -3.06 12.19 -10.43
N GLU A 86 -3.89 13.15 -10.02
CA GLU A 86 -3.90 13.68 -8.66
C GLU A 86 -4.20 12.60 -7.63
N LYS A 87 -5.23 11.77 -7.85
CA LYS A 87 -5.57 10.65 -6.97
C LYS A 87 -4.48 9.58 -6.92
N ARG A 88 -3.77 9.36 -8.02
CA ARG A 88 -2.59 8.47 -8.04
C ARG A 88 -1.44 9.05 -7.19
N ASN A 89 -1.22 10.37 -7.25
CA ASN A 89 -0.23 11.04 -6.43
C ASN A 89 -0.62 11.03 -4.95
N GLU A 90 -1.89 11.27 -4.62
CA GLU A 90 -2.42 11.15 -3.25
C GLU A 90 -2.21 9.73 -2.70
N LEU A 91 -2.47 8.70 -3.52
CA LEU A 91 -2.21 7.31 -3.17
C LEU A 91 -0.72 7.04 -2.93
N GLN A 92 0.15 7.53 -3.81
CA GLN A 92 1.61 7.41 -3.67
C GLN A 92 2.10 8.03 -2.36
N ASP A 93 1.74 9.29 -2.11
CA ASP A 93 2.14 10.02 -0.91
C ASP A 93 1.65 9.34 0.37
N SER A 94 0.42 8.79 0.33
CA SER A 94 -0.14 8.03 1.44
C SER A 94 0.67 6.77 1.73
N LEU A 95 1.06 6.02 0.70
CA LEU A 95 1.87 4.80 0.86
C LEU A 95 3.28 5.12 1.34
N ASP A 96 3.91 6.18 0.84
CA ASP A 96 5.24 6.60 1.26
C ASP A 96 5.26 7.04 2.73
N LYS A 97 4.21 7.72 3.19
CA LYS A 97 4.02 8.06 4.62
C LYS A 97 3.88 6.80 5.47
N LEU A 98 3.12 5.81 4.99
CA LEU A 98 2.97 4.53 5.69
C LEU A 98 4.32 3.82 5.81
N VAL A 99 5.11 3.73 4.72
CA VAL A 99 6.46 3.13 4.72
C VAL A 99 7.34 3.80 5.78
N LYS A 100 7.41 5.13 5.79
CA LYS A 100 8.18 5.88 6.80
C LYS A 100 7.72 5.59 8.23
N ALA A 101 6.40 5.48 8.45
CA ALA A 101 5.83 5.18 9.77
C ALA A 101 6.15 3.73 10.21
N GLY A 102 6.11 2.78 9.28
CA GLY A 102 6.53 1.39 9.49
C GLY A 102 8.00 1.33 9.88
N GLU A 103 8.88 1.90 9.07
CA GLU A 103 10.33 1.90 9.32
C GLU A 103 10.67 2.53 10.68
N LYS A 104 9.99 3.63 11.04
CA LYS A 104 10.15 4.26 12.36
C LYS A 104 9.77 3.30 13.47
N TRP A 105 8.59 2.69 13.40
CA TRP A 105 8.14 1.70 14.39
C TRP A 105 9.10 0.51 14.50
N ARG A 106 9.58 -0.01 13.37
CA ARG A 106 10.53 -1.13 13.34
C ARG A 106 11.84 -0.76 14.05
N ARG A 107 12.40 0.43 13.78
CA ARG A 107 13.62 0.92 14.44
C ARG A 107 13.43 1.06 15.94
N GLU A 108 12.35 1.72 16.36
CA GLU A 108 12.05 1.92 17.79
C GLU A 108 11.90 0.58 18.53
N ARG A 109 11.27 -0.42 17.89
CA ARG A 109 11.10 -1.74 18.50
C ARG A 109 12.41 -2.48 18.69
N ILE A 110 13.28 -2.50 17.67
CA ILE A 110 14.57 -3.19 17.74
C ILE A 110 15.48 -2.54 18.79
N CYS A 111 15.38 -1.23 19.04
CA CYS A 111 16.14 -0.56 20.09
C CYS A 111 15.67 -0.90 21.53
N HIS A 112 14.50 -1.51 21.70
CA HIS A 112 13.92 -1.85 23.00
C HIS A 112 13.89 -3.37 23.28
N GLU A 113 14.40 -4.20 22.36
CA GLU A 113 14.58 -5.66 22.49
C GLU A 113 16.05 -6.00 22.78
#